data_AF-A0A455TUJ2-F1
#
_entry.id   AF-A0A455TUJ2-F1
#
_cell.length_a   1.000
_cell.length_b   1.000
_cell.length_c   1.000
_cell.angle_alpha   90.00
_cell.angle_beta   90.00
_cell.angle_gamma   90.00
#
_symmetry.space_group_name_H-M   'P 1'
#
loop_
_entity.id
_entity.type
_entity.pdbx_description
1 polymer ?
#
loop_
_entity_poly.entity_id
_entity_poly.type
_entity_poly.pdbx_seq_one_letter_code
_entity_poly.pdbx_strand_id
1 'polypeptide(L)'
;MKTPEQLKGAIRSMAAKKNLRAQEVLQMFLFERIIDRLAASSFRDNFILKGGLLISSMIGIGERTTMDMDTTARGIQMEEDEIVSAVKEIIAMDVGDGISFEFQKIEPIREDDAYNNFRVHLRAKYGKIDSPMKIDITTGDIITPAAIRYDFPFVFEEKTVSVMAYTLETVLAEKYETIIRRNIGTTRARDYYDLHTLYRSRKDVVQMEVLRAAVIHTAEKRDSVDDIMDWRDILKDIREEPQLYLLWDNYAADNKYIGDLKFNEVLDTVDEIAKILDL
;
A
#
# COMPACT_ATOMS: atom_id res chain seq x y z
N MET A 1 4.18 0.23 27.19
CA MET A 1 3.43 -0.56 26.19
C MET A 1 2.25 -1.27 26.85
N LYS A 2 1.16 -1.50 26.12
CA LYS A 2 0.01 -2.32 26.58
C LYS A 2 0.42 -3.79 26.75
N THR A 3 -0.01 -4.46 27.82
CA THR A 3 0.14 -5.93 27.95
C THR A 3 -0.59 -6.65 26.81
N PRO A 4 -0.31 -7.94 26.52
CA PRO A 4 -1.03 -8.68 25.48
C PRO A 4 -2.56 -8.64 25.63
N GLU A 5 -3.08 -8.73 26.86
CA GLU A 5 -4.50 -8.64 27.16
C GLU A 5 -5.06 -7.23 26.90
N GLN A 6 -4.34 -6.19 27.30
CA GLN A 6 -4.71 -4.80 27.05
C GLN A 6 -4.70 -4.47 25.54
N LEU A 7 -3.71 -5.01 24.81
CA LEU A 7 -3.64 -4.88 23.36
C LEU A 7 -4.85 -5.54 22.69
N LYS A 8 -5.20 -6.77 23.08
CA LYS A 8 -6.38 -7.48 22.57
C LYS A 8 -7.67 -6.70 22.83
N GLY A 9 -7.80 -6.10 24.01
CA GLY A 9 -8.91 -5.21 24.35
C GLY A 9 -8.96 -3.97 23.46
N ALA A 10 -7.82 -3.30 23.26
CA ALA A 10 -7.70 -2.11 22.42
C ALA A 10 -8.03 -2.41 20.95
N ILE A 11 -7.54 -3.52 20.40
CA ILE A 11 -7.83 -3.98 19.04
C ILE A 11 -9.33 -4.19 18.85
N ARG A 12 -9.99 -4.90 19.78
CA ARG A 12 -11.44 -5.13 19.71
C ARG A 12 -12.25 -3.85 19.80
N SER A 13 -11.86 -2.94 20.70
CA SER A 13 -12.52 -1.64 20.87
C SER A 13 -12.38 -0.79 19.61
N MET A 14 -11.19 -0.72 19.02
CA MET A 14 -10.94 0.02 17.79
C MET A 14 -11.69 -0.58 16.60
N ALA A 15 -11.65 -1.90 16.44
CA ALA A 15 -12.37 -2.62 15.41
C ALA A 15 -13.88 -2.33 15.47
N ALA A 16 -14.48 -2.38 16.66
CA ALA A 16 -15.90 -2.03 16.84
C ALA A 16 -16.17 -0.55 16.51
N LYS A 17 -15.34 0.38 17.01
CA LYS A 17 -15.51 1.82 16.79
C LYS A 17 -15.39 2.22 15.31
N LYS A 18 -14.54 1.52 14.56
CA LYS A 18 -14.25 1.80 13.14
C LYS A 18 -14.95 0.85 12.17
N ASN A 19 -15.81 -0.06 12.66
CA ASN A 19 -16.50 -1.07 11.87
C ASN A 19 -15.56 -1.96 11.02
N LEU A 20 -14.40 -2.30 11.58
CA LEU A 20 -13.37 -3.15 10.97
C LEU A 20 -13.36 -4.54 11.58
N ARG A 21 -12.71 -5.50 10.92
CA ARG A 21 -12.44 -6.81 11.52
C ARG A 21 -11.24 -6.67 12.47
N ALA A 22 -11.33 -7.32 13.63
CA ALA A 22 -10.25 -7.28 14.63
C ALA A 22 -8.90 -7.76 14.09
N GLN A 23 -8.91 -8.69 13.12
CA GLN A 23 -7.70 -9.18 12.47
C GLN A 23 -7.01 -8.10 11.63
N GLU A 24 -7.76 -7.25 10.93
CA GLU A 24 -7.18 -6.15 10.13
C GLU A 24 -6.49 -5.14 11.05
N VAL A 25 -7.14 -4.82 12.16
CA VAL A 25 -6.62 -3.91 13.18
C VAL A 25 -5.37 -4.47 13.86
N LEU A 26 -5.35 -5.78 14.16
CA LEU A 26 -4.14 -6.46 14.64
C LEU A 26 -3.01 -6.40 13.60
N GLN A 27 -3.33 -6.65 12.33
CA GLN A 27 -2.34 -6.71 11.28
C GLN A 27 -1.65 -5.35 11.06
N MET A 28 -2.44 -4.27 11.05
CA MET A 28 -1.92 -2.90 10.99
C MET A 28 -1.00 -2.60 12.17
N PHE A 29 -1.39 -2.95 13.40
CA PHE A 29 -0.53 -2.80 14.57
C PHE A 29 0.80 -3.54 14.44
N LEU A 30 0.76 -4.80 13.96
CA LEU A 30 1.98 -5.58 13.81
C LEU A 30 2.90 -5.01 12.72
N PHE A 31 2.34 -4.44 11.64
CA PHE A 31 3.14 -3.74 10.64
C PHE A 31 3.81 -2.49 11.19
N GLU A 32 3.16 -1.71 12.06
CA GLU A 32 3.81 -0.59 12.76
C GLU A 32 5.07 -1.03 13.51
N ARG A 33 5.03 -2.22 14.11
CA ARG A 33 6.17 -2.77 14.86
C ARG A 33 7.33 -3.20 13.95
N ILE A 34 7.04 -3.63 12.73
CA ILE A 34 8.06 -3.88 11.70
C ILE A 34 8.64 -2.56 11.19
N ILE A 35 7.80 -1.53 10.98
CA ILE A 35 8.24 -0.19 10.58
C ILE A 35 9.14 0.44 11.67
N ASP A 36 8.81 0.31 12.95
CA ASP A 36 9.63 0.78 14.07
C ASP A 36 11.05 0.19 14.02
N ARG A 37 11.12 -1.12 13.78
CA ARG A 37 12.36 -1.87 13.64
C ARG A 37 13.14 -1.48 12.39
N LEU A 38 12.45 -1.31 11.25
CA LEU A 38 13.07 -0.82 10.01
C LEU A 38 13.71 0.55 10.23
N ALA A 39 12.98 1.49 10.85
CA ALA A 39 13.46 2.83 11.15
C ALA A 39 14.70 2.84 12.09
N ALA A 40 14.76 1.87 13.01
CA ALA A 40 15.89 1.69 13.93
C ALA A 40 17.09 0.93 13.33
N SER A 41 16.91 0.27 12.19
CA SER A 41 17.94 -0.56 11.55
C SER A 41 18.88 0.25 10.63
N SER A 42 19.98 -0.39 10.22
CA SER A 42 20.86 0.11 9.15
C SER A 42 20.15 0.18 7.78
N PHE A 43 19.03 -0.53 7.60
CA PHE A 43 18.29 -0.63 6.34
C PHE A 43 17.20 0.44 6.16
N ARG A 44 17.07 1.40 7.08
CA ARG A 44 16.02 2.43 7.08
C ARG A 44 15.92 3.25 5.79
N ASP A 45 17.06 3.39 5.08
CA ASP A 45 17.16 4.16 3.84
C ASP A 45 17.14 3.23 2.59
N ASN A 46 17.13 1.90 2.78
CA ASN A 46 17.13 0.90 1.72
C ASN A 46 15.73 0.41 1.35
N PHE A 47 14.83 0.23 2.33
CA PHE A 47 13.45 -0.18 2.09
C PHE A 47 12.53 1.04 2.07
N ILE A 48 11.84 1.21 0.96
CA ILE A 48 10.95 2.34 0.70
C ILE A 48 9.52 1.81 0.75
N LEU A 49 8.74 2.29 1.72
CA LEU A 49 7.36 1.89 1.94
C LEU A 49 6.46 2.34 0.78
N LYS A 50 5.57 1.45 0.32
CA LYS A 50 4.56 1.74 -0.70
C LYS A 50 3.23 1.05 -0.40
N GLY A 51 2.31 1.10 -1.35
CA GLY A 51 1.09 0.29 -1.34
C GLY A 51 0.10 0.64 -0.23
N GLY A 52 -0.72 -0.35 0.16
CA GLY A 52 -1.91 -0.13 0.98
C GLY A 52 -1.62 0.34 2.41
N LEU A 53 -0.47 -0.04 2.96
CA LEU A 53 -0.06 0.38 4.31
C LEU A 53 0.28 1.88 4.34
N LEU A 54 0.98 2.38 3.32
CA LEU A 54 1.26 3.80 3.17
C LEU A 54 -0.03 4.59 3.00
N ILE A 55 -0.93 4.13 2.11
CA ILE A 55 -2.24 4.78 1.89
C ILE A 55 -3.02 4.85 3.20
N SER A 56 -3.14 3.73 3.93
CA SER A 56 -3.83 3.67 5.22
C SER A 56 -3.26 4.69 6.22
N SER A 57 -1.94 4.88 6.27
CA SER A 57 -1.34 5.88 7.14
C SER A 57 -1.66 7.33 6.74
N MET A 58 -1.91 7.57 5.44
CA MET A 58 -2.27 8.89 4.91
C MET A 58 -3.76 9.22 5.10
N ILE A 59 -4.67 8.25 4.99
CA ILE A 59 -6.12 8.53 5.06
C ILE A 59 -6.78 8.02 6.36
N GLY A 60 -6.05 7.22 7.13
CA GLY A 60 -6.48 6.64 8.40
C GLY A 60 -7.00 5.21 8.26
N ILE A 61 -6.75 4.41 9.30
CA ILE A 61 -7.14 2.99 9.38
C ILE A 61 -8.64 2.74 9.17
N GLY A 62 -9.49 3.72 9.48
CA GLY A 62 -10.95 3.62 9.32
C GLY A 62 -11.41 3.62 7.86
N GLU A 63 -10.60 4.20 6.97
CA GLU A 63 -10.90 4.32 5.54
C GLU A 63 -10.18 3.23 4.75
N ARG A 64 -9.06 2.69 5.25
CA ARG A 64 -8.31 1.66 4.55
C ARG A 64 -7.48 0.81 5.50
N THR A 65 -7.57 -0.50 5.37
CA THR A 65 -6.73 -1.50 6.07
C THR A 65 -5.89 -2.28 5.06
N THR A 66 -4.84 -2.97 5.48
CA THR A 66 -4.14 -3.92 4.58
C THR A 66 -3.72 -5.16 5.34
N MET A 67 -3.64 -6.27 4.61
CA MET A 67 -3.16 -7.54 5.15
C MET A 67 -1.69 -7.80 4.85
N ASP A 68 -1.12 -7.02 3.92
CA ASP A 68 0.25 -7.14 3.41
C ASP A 68 0.95 -5.78 3.51
N MET A 69 2.27 -5.80 3.70
CA MET A 69 3.14 -4.62 3.65
C MET A 69 3.96 -4.66 2.36
N ASP A 70 3.92 -3.57 1.59
CA ASP A 70 4.64 -3.46 0.33
C ASP A 70 5.84 -2.52 0.50
N THR A 71 6.99 -2.95 0.00
CA THR A 71 8.20 -2.13 -0.06
C THR A 71 8.89 -2.28 -1.41
N THR A 72 9.68 -1.27 -1.75
CA THR A 72 10.69 -1.38 -2.79
C THR A 72 12.08 -1.17 -2.21
N ALA A 73 13.01 -1.99 -2.63
CA ALA A 73 14.38 -2.01 -2.15
C ALA A 73 15.29 -1.24 -3.11
N ARG A 74 16.16 -0.40 -2.53
CA ARG A 74 17.21 0.35 -3.23
C ARG A 74 18.54 0.22 -2.49
N GLY A 75 19.62 0.08 -3.26
CA GLY A 75 20.98 0.00 -2.70
C GLY A 75 21.29 -1.31 -1.97
N ILE A 76 20.45 -2.33 -2.15
CA ILE A 76 20.70 -3.72 -1.76
C ILE A 76 20.52 -4.63 -2.96
N GLN A 77 21.22 -5.77 -2.98
CA GLN A 77 21.08 -6.75 -4.04
C GLN A 77 19.79 -7.54 -3.85
N MET A 78 19.03 -7.73 -4.92
CA MET A 78 17.78 -8.51 -4.92
C MET A 78 18.08 -9.99 -5.13
N GLU A 79 18.82 -10.55 -4.19
CA GLU A 79 19.14 -11.98 -4.09
C GLU A 79 18.51 -12.56 -2.82
N GLU A 80 18.08 -13.82 -2.87
CA GLU A 80 17.30 -14.45 -1.79
C GLU A 80 18.03 -14.34 -0.43
N ASP A 81 19.30 -14.74 -0.38
CA ASP A 81 20.10 -14.73 0.86
C ASP A 81 20.31 -13.33 1.43
N GLU A 82 20.50 -12.33 0.57
CA GLU A 82 20.69 -10.92 0.96
C GLU A 82 19.40 -10.35 1.56
N ILE A 83 18.25 -10.61 0.92
CA ILE A 83 16.95 -10.18 1.45
C ILE A 83 16.62 -10.90 2.76
N VAL A 84 16.93 -12.19 2.87
CA VAL A 84 16.74 -12.95 4.11
C VAL A 84 17.61 -12.40 5.24
N SER A 85 18.88 -12.05 4.97
CA SER A 85 19.76 -11.44 5.96
C SER A 85 19.20 -10.10 6.44
N ALA A 86 18.89 -9.21 5.49
CA ALA A 86 18.35 -7.88 5.79
C ALA A 86 17.06 -7.95 6.63
N VAL A 87 16.11 -8.80 6.23
CA VAL A 87 14.86 -8.96 6.99
C VAL A 87 15.12 -9.53 8.38
N LYS A 88 16.00 -10.53 8.53
CA LYS A 88 16.34 -11.09 9.84
C LYS A 88 16.97 -10.04 10.77
N GLU A 89 17.85 -9.20 10.25
CA GLU A 89 18.45 -8.10 11.00
C GLU A 89 17.40 -7.06 11.42
N ILE A 90 16.52 -6.65 10.50
CA ILE A 90 15.42 -5.72 10.80
C ILE A 90 14.55 -6.30 11.91
N ILE A 91 14.03 -7.52 11.75
CA ILE A 91 13.07 -8.08 12.72
C ILE A 91 13.70 -8.40 14.09
N ALA A 92 15.04 -8.53 14.15
CA ALA A 92 15.80 -8.72 15.38
C ALA A 92 16.03 -7.43 16.18
N MET A 93 15.75 -6.26 15.60
CA MET A 93 15.87 -4.98 16.32
C MET A 93 14.98 -4.96 17.56
N ASP A 94 15.58 -4.70 18.72
CA ASP A 94 14.86 -4.49 19.97
C ASP A 94 14.39 -3.05 20.08
N VAL A 95 13.08 -2.85 19.98
CA VAL A 95 12.41 -1.55 20.14
C VAL A 95 11.65 -1.45 21.47
N GLY A 96 11.86 -2.40 22.39
CA GLY A 96 11.26 -2.40 23.73
C GLY A 96 9.77 -2.71 23.75
N ASP A 97 9.25 -3.39 22.72
CA ASP A 97 7.83 -3.74 22.59
C ASP A 97 7.49 -5.16 23.10
N GLY A 98 8.49 -5.99 23.36
CA GLY A 98 8.30 -7.38 23.80
C GLY A 98 7.65 -8.29 22.74
N ILE A 99 7.54 -7.83 21.48
CA ILE A 99 7.03 -8.60 20.36
C ILE A 99 8.23 -9.26 19.67
N SER A 100 8.12 -10.55 19.39
CA SER A 100 9.12 -11.26 18.58
C SER A 100 8.57 -11.58 17.20
N PHE A 101 9.46 -11.57 16.22
CA PHE A 101 9.16 -11.89 14.84
C PHE A 101 10.06 -13.04 14.40
N GLU A 102 9.48 -14.03 13.74
CA GLU A 102 10.19 -15.20 13.24
C GLU A 102 10.09 -15.25 11.71
N PHE A 103 11.24 -15.24 11.04
CA PHE A 103 11.30 -15.56 9.62
C PHE A 103 10.83 -16.99 9.37
N GLN A 104 9.96 -17.19 8.38
CA GLN A 104 9.45 -18.52 8.01
C GLN A 104 10.02 -18.97 6.67
N LYS A 105 9.78 -18.19 5.62
CA LYS A 105 10.23 -18.48 4.25
C LYS A 105 10.23 -17.22 3.41
N ILE A 106 10.91 -17.31 2.28
CA ILE A 106 10.90 -16.33 1.19
C ILE A 106 10.51 -17.08 -0.08
N GLU A 107 9.78 -16.44 -0.98
CA GLU A 107 9.43 -17.00 -2.28
C GLU A 107 9.42 -15.89 -3.35
N PRO A 108 9.80 -16.20 -4.60
CA PRO A 108 9.74 -15.22 -5.66
C PRO A 108 8.29 -14.83 -5.98
N ILE A 109 8.06 -13.54 -6.22
CA ILE A 109 6.82 -13.02 -6.78
C ILE A 109 6.90 -13.21 -8.29
N ARG A 110 6.11 -14.14 -8.83
CA ARG A 110 6.04 -14.39 -10.28
C ARG A 110 5.04 -13.41 -10.90
N GLU A 111 5.53 -12.22 -11.22
CA GLU A 111 4.88 -11.28 -12.14
C GLU A 111 5.75 -11.16 -13.40
N ASP A 112 5.21 -10.64 -14.51
CA ASP A 112 5.93 -10.43 -15.79
C ASP A 112 6.99 -9.31 -15.69
N ASP A 113 7.67 -9.20 -14.55
CA ASP A 113 8.70 -8.21 -14.27
C ASP A 113 10.09 -8.76 -14.60
N ALA A 114 10.98 -7.88 -15.04
CA ALA A 114 12.38 -8.19 -15.33
C ALA A 114 13.25 -8.44 -14.09
N TYR A 115 12.68 -8.38 -12.88
CA TYR A 115 13.42 -8.41 -11.61
C TYR A 115 12.98 -9.55 -10.69
N ASN A 116 13.93 -10.02 -9.88
CA ASN A 116 13.66 -10.93 -8.78
C ASN A 116 12.97 -10.18 -7.63
N ASN A 117 11.64 -10.14 -7.65
CA ASN A 117 10.83 -9.64 -6.54
C ASN A 117 10.54 -10.78 -5.55
N PHE A 118 10.44 -10.48 -4.26
CA PHE A 118 10.28 -11.49 -3.22
C PHE A 118 9.13 -11.19 -2.27
N ARG A 119 8.44 -12.27 -1.86
CA ARG A 119 7.50 -12.25 -0.75
C ARG A 119 8.11 -12.97 0.44
N VAL A 120 8.24 -12.25 1.55
CA VAL A 120 8.74 -12.79 2.80
C VAL A 120 7.58 -13.10 3.74
N HIS A 121 7.59 -14.30 4.30
CA HIS A 121 6.61 -14.77 5.28
C HIS A 121 7.23 -14.76 6.67
N LEU A 122 6.55 -14.10 7.61
CA LEU A 122 6.96 -13.98 9.01
C LEU A 122 5.85 -14.49 9.93
N ARG A 123 6.18 -14.76 11.20
CA ARG A 123 5.21 -14.89 12.29
C ARG A 123 5.53 -13.89 13.40
N ALA A 124 4.54 -13.12 13.81
CA ALA A 124 4.64 -12.27 14.99
C ALA A 124 4.10 -12.98 16.22
N LYS A 125 4.83 -12.94 17.32
CA LYS A 125 4.49 -13.55 18.60
C LYS A 125 4.46 -12.53 19.73
N TYR A 126 3.37 -12.51 20.49
CA TYR A 126 3.23 -11.66 21.68
C TYR A 126 2.20 -12.23 22.66
N GLY A 127 2.66 -12.77 23.79
CA GLY A 127 1.79 -13.51 24.72
C GLY A 127 1.11 -14.68 24.01
N LYS A 128 -0.21 -14.63 23.85
CA LYS A 128 -1.01 -15.64 23.11
C LYS A 128 -1.23 -15.29 21.64
N ILE A 129 -0.77 -14.13 21.18
CA ILE A 129 -0.84 -13.74 19.78
C ILE A 129 0.23 -14.52 19.02
N ASP A 130 -0.20 -15.18 17.95
CA ASP A 130 0.65 -15.82 16.95
C ASP A 130 0.01 -15.56 15.59
N SER A 131 0.52 -14.56 14.86
CA SER A 131 -0.08 -14.08 13.62
C SER A 131 0.89 -14.22 12.44
N PRO A 132 0.48 -14.84 11.32
CA PRO A 132 1.27 -14.82 10.10
C PRO A 132 1.28 -13.41 9.51
N MET A 133 2.39 -13.03 8.88
CA MET A 133 2.55 -11.74 8.22
C MET A 133 3.31 -11.91 6.90
N LYS A 134 3.06 -10.98 5.98
CA LYS A 134 3.71 -10.95 4.66
C LYS A 134 4.28 -9.57 4.38
N ILE A 135 5.47 -9.56 3.81
CA ILE A 135 6.12 -8.37 3.27
C ILE A 135 6.50 -8.66 1.84
N ASP A 136 5.98 -7.85 0.92
CA ASP A 136 6.39 -7.88 -0.48
C ASP A 136 7.51 -6.86 -0.68
N ILE A 137 8.62 -7.34 -1.25
CA ILE A 137 9.84 -6.59 -1.48
C ILE A 137 10.11 -6.62 -2.97
N THR A 138 9.96 -5.46 -3.58
CA THR A 138 10.15 -5.24 -5.02
C THR A 138 11.40 -4.43 -5.30
N THR A 139 11.81 -4.27 -6.56
CA THR A 139 12.86 -3.32 -6.94
C THR A 139 12.59 -2.74 -8.32
N GLY A 140 13.40 -1.75 -8.72
CA GLY A 140 13.34 -1.18 -10.06
C GLY A 140 12.17 -0.22 -10.28
N ASP A 141 11.41 0.08 -9.23
CA ASP A 141 10.30 1.03 -9.29
C ASP A 141 10.80 2.45 -9.58
N ILE A 142 10.01 3.17 -10.39
CA ILE A 142 10.22 4.59 -10.66
C ILE A 142 9.41 5.40 -9.65
N ILE A 143 10.11 6.22 -8.87
CA ILE A 143 9.51 7.08 -7.83
C ILE A 143 9.78 8.52 -8.23
N THR A 144 8.72 9.30 -8.43
CA THR A 144 8.80 10.65 -8.97
C THR A 144 8.43 11.71 -7.92
N PRO A 145 9.27 12.72 -7.67
CA PRO A 145 10.63 12.90 -8.21
C PRO A 145 11.67 11.97 -7.58
N ALA A 146 11.46 11.54 -6.34
CA ALA A 146 12.29 10.58 -5.61
C ALA A 146 11.53 10.07 -4.37
N ALA A 147 12.03 9.02 -3.73
CA ALA A 147 11.54 8.60 -2.41
C ALA A 147 11.75 9.70 -1.37
N ILE A 148 10.81 9.83 -0.44
CA ILE A 148 10.81 10.85 0.61
C ILE A 148 10.98 10.22 1.99
N ARG A 149 11.48 11.00 2.96
CA ARG A 149 11.31 10.66 4.37
C ARG A 149 9.87 10.96 4.76
N TYR A 150 9.16 9.94 5.20
CA TYR A 150 7.78 10.00 5.64
C TYR A 150 7.71 9.68 7.13
N ASP A 151 7.11 10.58 7.89
CA ASP A 151 6.87 10.37 9.32
C ASP A 151 5.61 9.53 9.49
N PHE A 152 5.79 8.21 9.56
CA PHE A 152 4.73 7.23 9.67
C PHE A 152 4.08 7.31 11.07
N PRO A 153 2.78 7.67 11.18
CA PRO A 153 2.10 7.75 12.47
C PRO A 153 1.63 6.37 12.94
N PHE A 154 1.80 6.08 14.23
CA PHE A 154 1.24 4.88 14.85
C PHE A 154 -0.22 5.11 15.25
N VAL A 155 -1.05 4.11 15.03
CA VAL A 155 -2.49 4.17 15.28
C VAL A 155 -2.81 4.00 16.78
N PHE A 156 -1.95 3.30 17.52
CA PHE A 156 -2.19 2.92 18.92
C PHE A 156 -1.41 3.73 19.95
N GLU A 157 -0.49 4.57 19.49
CA GLU A 157 0.49 5.29 20.30
C GLU A 157 0.66 6.69 19.70
N GLU A 158 0.84 7.72 20.54
CA GLU A 158 1.24 9.06 20.10
C GLU A 158 2.74 9.05 19.72
N LYS A 159 3.06 8.30 18.67
CA LYS A 159 4.42 8.09 18.17
C LYS A 159 4.41 8.17 16.65
N THR A 160 5.43 8.80 16.10
CA THR A 160 5.76 8.78 14.68
C THR A 160 7.16 8.21 14.50
N VAL A 161 7.41 7.55 13.38
CA VAL A 161 8.75 7.05 13.01
C VAL A 161 9.06 7.44 11.57
N SER A 162 10.29 7.88 11.32
CA SER A 162 10.72 8.33 9.99
C SER A 162 11.22 7.16 9.17
N VAL A 163 10.61 6.90 8.02
CA VAL A 163 10.98 5.85 7.07
C VAL A 163 11.00 6.40 5.65
N MET A 164 11.70 5.73 4.73
CA MET A 164 11.57 6.06 3.32
C MET A 164 10.22 5.58 2.79
N ALA A 165 9.57 6.39 1.95
CA ALA A 165 8.30 6.05 1.33
C ALA A 165 8.16 6.67 -0.06
N TYR A 166 7.17 6.18 -0.80
CA TYR A 166 6.70 6.85 -2.02
C TYR A 166 6.15 8.23 -1.74
N THR A 167 6.25 9.11 -2.74
CA THR A 167 5.46 10.34 -2.77
C THR A 167 3.98 10.02 -2.97
N LEU A 168 3.12 10.93 -2.51
CA LEU A 168 1.68 10.86 -2.76
C LEU A 168 1.39 10.72 -4.26
N GLU A 169 2.11 11.50 -5.07
CA GLU A 169 1.99 11.52 -6.52
C GLU A 169 2.37 10.20 -7.16
N THR A 170 3.44 9.52 -6.70
CA THR A 170 3.82 8.20 -7.21
C THR A 170 2.74 7.15 -6.87
N VAL A 171 2.18 7.20 -5.66
CA VAL A 171 1.10 6.27 -5.27
C VAL A 171 -0.14 6.47 -6.15
N LEU A 172 -0.55 7.72 -6.38
CA LEU A 172 -1.67 8.05 -7.26
C LEU A 172 -1.39 7.64 -8.70
N ALA A 173 -0.18 7.91 -9.21
CA ALA A 173 0.23 7.57 -10.57
C ALA A 173 0.16 6.06 -10.84
N GLU A 174 0.71 5.23 -9.95
CA GLU A 174 0.63 3.76 -10.10
C GLU A 174 -0.81 3.26 -10.13
N LYS A 175 -1.70 3.85 -9.33
CA LYS A 175 -3.11 3.47 -9.27
C LYS A 175 -3.84 3.87 -10.56
N TYR A 176 -3.65 5.11 -11.00
CA TYR A 176 -4.21 5.60 -12.25
C TYR A 176 -3.73 4.78 -13.45
N GLU A 177 -2.42 4.57 -13.59
CA GLU A 177 -1.85 3.77 -14.67
C GLU A 177 -2.38 2.34 -14.67
N THR A 178 -2.49 1.71 -13.49
CA THR A 178 -3.00 0.34 -13.40
C THR A 178 -4.46 0.24 -13.84
N ILE A 179 -5.28 1.26 -13.52
CA ILE A 179 -6.70 1.33 -13.93
C ILE A 179 -6.80 1.42 -15.45
N ILE A 180 -6.05 2.34 -16.06
CA ILE A 180 -6.10 2.57 -17.51
C ILE A 180 -5.54 1.37 -18.26
N ARG A 181 -4.31 0.93 -17.95
CA ARG A 181 -3.64 -0.18 -18.65
C ARG A 181 -4.43 -1.50 -18.58
N ARG A 182 -5.08 -1.80 -17.46
CA ARG A 182 -5.85 -3.06 -17.33
C ARG A 182 -7.21 -2.99 -18.01
N ASN A 183 -7.73 -1.79 -18.28
CA ASN A 183 -9.02 -1.56 -18.93
C ASN A 183 -10.14 -2.47 -18.31
N ILE A 184 -11.06 -2.97 -19.13
CA ILE A 184 -12.15 -3.87 -18.75
C ILE A 184 -11.69 -5.24 -18.22
N GLY A 185 -10.42 -5.61 -18.42
CA GLY A 185 -9.85 -6.89 -17.97
C GLY A 185 -9.39 -6.91 -16.51
N THR A 186 -9.58 -5.82 -15.76
CA THR A 186 -9.12 -5.72 -14.37
C THR A 186 -9.93 -6.56 -13.39
N THR A 187 -9.26 -7.10 -12.38
CA THR A 187 -9.87 -7.73 -11.19
C THR A 187 -9.65 -6.90 -9.92
N ARG A 188 -9.03 -5.71 -10.06
CA ARG A 188 -8.48 -4.92 -8.96
C ARG A 188 -9.37 -3.73 -8.60
N ALA A 189 -10.59 -4.01 -8.14
CA ALA A 189 -11.52 -2.98 -7.64
C ALA A 189 -10.90 -2.04 -6.59
N ARG A 190 -9.98 -2.57 -5.78
CA ARG A 190 -9.24 -1.80 -4.79
C ARG A 190 -8.46 -0.62 -5.38
N ASP A 191 -7.86 -0.75 -6.57
CA ASP A 191 -7.08 0.35 -7.13
C ASP A 191 -7.96 1.57 -7.44
N TYR A 192 -9.21 1.34 -7.85
CA TYR A 192 -10.22 2.38 -8.03
C TYR A 192 -10.55 3.11 -6.72
N TYR A 193 -10.80 2.35 -5.65
CA TYR A 193 -11.08 2.92 -4.33
C TYR A 193 -9.88 3.70 -3.77
N ASP A 194 -8.69 3.09 -3.85
CA ASP A 194 -7.45 3.69 -3.36
C ASP A 194 -7.15 5.00 -4.10
N LEU A 195 -7.30 5.04 -5.44
CA LEU A 195 -7.14 6.26 -6.23
C LEU A 195 -8.15 7.33 -5.80
N HIS A 196 -9.44 6.98 -5.77
CA HIS A 196 -10.51 7.92 -5.44
C HIS A 196 -10.34 8.51 -4.06
N THR A 197 -10.26 7.66 -3.03
CA THR A 197 -10.24 8.09 -1.64
C THR A 197 -8.97 8.87 -1.31
N LEU A 198 -7.81 8.43 -1.82
CA LEU A 198 -6.56 9.13 -1.60
C LEU A 198 -6.56 10.50 -2.29
N TYR A 199 -6.95 10.56 -3.56
CA TYR A 199 -7.02 11.82 -4.30
C TYR A 199 -8.02 12.77 -3.64
N ARG A 200 -9.26 12.33 -3.35
CA ARG A 200 -10.30 13.19 -2.76
C ARG A 200 -9.92 13.70 -1.37
N SER A 201 -9.25 12.89 -0.55
CA SER A 201 -8.84 13.28 0.81
C SER A 201 -7.59 14.16 0.86
N ARG A 202 -6.73 14.10 -0.17
CA ARG A 202 -5.43 14.80 -0.19
C ARG A 202 -5.26 15.78 -1.35
N LYS A 203 -6.30 16.03 -2.15
CA LYS A 203 -6.26 16.85 -3.37
C LYS A 203 -5.52 18.18 -3.18
N ASP A 204 -5.77 18.86 -2.08
CA ASP A 204 -5.20 20.19 -1.79
C ASP A 204 -3.68 20.20 -1.63
N VAL A 205 -3.05 19.05 -1.38
CA VAL A 205 -1.59 18.91 -1.23
C VAL A 205 -0.94 18.17 -2.41
N VAL A 206 -1.72 17.68 -3.37
CA VAL A 206 -1.20 17.01 -4.57
C VAL A 206 -0.56 18.05 -5.49
N GLN A 207 0.71 17.86 -5.84
CA GLN A 207 1.37 18.69 -6.84
C GLN A 207 1.09 18.13 -8.24
N MET A 208 0.18 18.79 -8.97
CA MET A 208 -0.33 18.27 -10.25
C MET A 208 0.76 18.04 -11.31
N GLU A 209 1.76 18.94 -11.41
CA GLU A 209 2.89 18.75 -12.33
C GLU A 209 3.73 17.52 -11.97
N VAL A 210 3.91 17.25 -10.67
CA VAL A 210 4.63 16.08 -10.19
C VAL A 210 3.81 14.81 -10.43
N LEU A 211 2.49 14.85 -10.25
CA LEU A 211 1.58 13.75 -10.58
C LEU A 211 1.61 13.44 -12.07
N ARG A 212 1.58 14.46 -12.94
CA ARG A 212 1.72 14.30 -14.39
C ARG A 212 3.02 13.59 -14.76
N ALA A 213 4.15 14.08 -14.25
CA ALA A 213 5.44 13.43 -14.47
C ALA A 213 5.46 11.99 -13.93
N ALA A 214 4.87 11.75 -12.75
CA ALA A 214 4.81 10.43 -12.14
C ALA A 214 3.99 9.44 -12.97
N VAL A 215 2.86 9.86 -13.55
CA VAL A 215 2.04 9.03 -14.45
C VAL A 215 2.83 8.67 -15.70
N ILE A 216 3.46 9.65 -16.36
CA ILE A 216 4.25 9.41 -17.58
C ILE A 216 5.41 8.45 -17.29
N HIS A 217 6.23 8.72 -16.28
CA HIS A 217 7.37 7.86 -15.94
C HIS A 217 6.95 6.43 -15.54
N THR A 218 5.80 6.29 -14.87
CA THR A 218 5.24 4.97 -14.53
C THR A 218 4.81 4.22 -15.78
N ALA A 219 4.14 4.91 -16.71
CA ALA A 219 3.67 4.34 -17.96
C ALA A 219 4.83 3.95 -18.90
N GLU A 220 5.87 4.78 -18.99
CA GLU A 220 7.11 4.46 -19.70
C GLU A 220 7.78 3.20 -19.13
N LYS A 221 7.82 3.07 -17.80
CA LYS A 221 8.39 1.89 -17.15
C LYS A 221 7.61 0.61 -17.41
N ARG A 222 6.29 0.73 -17.60
CA ARG A 222 5.34 -0.40 -17.76
C ARG A 222 4.90 -0.62 -19.20
N ASP A 223 5.55 0.06 -20.16
CA ASP A 223 5.23 0.01 -21.58
C ASP A 223 3.74 0.27 -21.87
N SER A 224 3.14 1.25 -21.18
CA SER A 224 1.71 1.57 -21.23
C SER A 224 1.41 3.03 -21.58
N VAL A 225 2.37 3.74 -22.18
CA VAL A 225 2.21 5.14 -22.59
C VAL A 225 1.04 5.29 -23.57
N ASP A 226 0.90 4.37 -24.54
CA ASP A 226 -0.19 4.41 -25.51
C ASP A 226 -1.56 4.26 -24.81
N ASP A 227 -1.69 3.34 -23.84
CA ASP A 227 -2.91 3.20 -23.04
C ASP A 227 -3.26 4.50 -22.30
N ILE A 228 -2.25 5.17 -21.73
CA ILE A 228 -2.44 6.45 -21.03
C ILE A 228 -2.92 7.54 -21.98
N MET A 229 -2.46 7.56 -23.24
CA MET A 229 -2.94 8.51 -24.25
C MET A 229 -4.38 8.20 -24.68
N ASP A 230 -4.75 6.92 -24.72
CA ASP A 230 -6.09 6.43 -25.09
C ASP A 230 -7.09 6.40 -23.92
N TRP A 231 -6.78 7.08 -22.81
CA TRP A 231 -7.57 7.03 -21.57
C TRP A 231 -9.06 7.36 -21.76
N ARG A 232 -9.43 8.19 -22.74
CA ARG A 232 -10.82 8.59 -23.01
C ARG A 232 -11.67 7.42 -23.47
N ASP A 233 -11.14 6.65 -24.43
CA ASP A 233 -11.84 5.49 -24.97
C ASP A 233 -11.85 4.35 -23.95
N ILE A 234 -10.74 4.13 -23.25
CA ILE A 234 -10.65 3.16 -22.16
C ILE A 234 -11.65 3.48 -21.03
N LEU A 235 -11.73 4.74 -20.60
CA LEU A 235 -12.66 5.12 -19.53
C LEU A 235 -14.12 5.01 -19.97
N LYS A 236 -14.40 5.24 -21.26
CA LYS A 236 -15.73 4.99 -21.83
C LYS A 236 -16.07 3.51 -21.78
N ASP A 237 -15.16 2.63 -22.22
CA ASP A 237 -15.34 1.18 -22.18
C ASP A 237 -15.59 0.70 -20.74
N ILE A 238 -14.79 1.17 -19.77
CA ILE A 238 -14.97 0.89 -18.34
C ILE A 238 -16.36 1.31 -17.84
N ARG A 239 -16.88 2.46 -18.28
CA ARG A 239 -18.22 2.95 -17.88
C ARG A 239 -19.35 2.11 -18.46
N GLU A 240 -19.13 1.49 -19.61
CA GLU A 240 -20.11 0.68 -20.33
C GLU A 240 -20.05 -0.81 -19.93
N GLU A 241 -18.98 -1.25 -19.25
CA GLU A 241 -18.76 -2.66 -18.87
C GLU A 241 -19.52 -3.07 -17.59
N PRO A 242 -20.61 -3.87 -17.69
CA PRO A 242 -21.41 -4.23 -16.53
C PRO A 242 -20.67 -5.12 -15.52
N GLN A 243 -19.70 -5.93 -15.96
CA GLN A 243 -18.93 -6.78 -15.05
C GLN A 243 -18.09 -5.97 -14.05
N LEU A 244 -17.65 -4.77 -14.42
CA LEU A 244 -16.89 -3.91 -13.51
C LEU A 244 -17.76 -3.29 -12.40
N TYR A 245 -19.04 -3.01 -12.68
CA TYR A 245 -19.97 -2.59 -11.63
C TYR A 245 -20.24 -3.73 -10.66
N LEU A 246 -20.42 -4.96 -11.16
CA LEU A 246 -20.56 -6.14 -10.29
C LEU A 246 -19.30 -6.37 -9.44
N LEU A 247 -18.11 -6.22 -10.06
CA LEU A 247 -16.83 -6.30 -9.36
C LEU A 247 -16.74 -5.23 -8.25
N TRP A 248 -17.13 -3.99 -8.54
CA TRP A 248 -17.16 -2.90 -7.56
C TRP A 248 -18.14 -3.18 -6.41
N ASP A 249 -19.37 -3.59 -6.73
CA ASP A 249 -20.42 -3.84 -5.74
C ASP A 249 -20.01 -4.96 -4.77
N ASN A 250 -19.40 -6.03 -5.28
CA ASN A 250 -18.85 -7.11 -4.46
C ASN A 250 -17.71 -6.59 -3.55
N TYR A 251 -16.80 -5.78 -4.11
CA TYR A 251 -15.72 -5.19 -3.34
C TYR A 251 -16.23 -4.24 -2.24
N ALA A 252 -17.21 -3.39 -2.54
CA ALA A 252 -17.85 -2.50 -1.58
C ALA A 252 -18.58 -3.27 -0.46
N ALA A 253 -19.30 -4.34 -0.81
CA ALA A 253 -20.00 -5.18 0.16
C ALA A 253 -19.04 -5.87 1.15
N ASP A 254 -17.87 -6.32 0.69
CA ASP A 254 -16.87 -6.97 1.53
C ASP A 254 -16.10 -6.00 2.45
N ASN A 255 -16.07 -4.72 2.07
CA ASN A 255 -15.28 -3.67 2.70
C ASN A 255 -16.18 -2.56 3.25
N LYS A 256 -16.67 -2.76 4.47
CA LYS A 256 -17.66 -1.88 5.12
C LYS A 256 -17.27 -0.41 5.25
N TYR A 257 -15.97 -0.09 5.18
CA TYR A 257 -15.47 1.30 5.22
C TYR A 257 -15.82 2.09 3.94
N ILE A 258 -16.19 1.43 2.85
CA ILE A 258 -16.55 2.08 1.59
C ILE A 258 -17.90 2.80 1.66
N GLY A 259 -18.83 2.29 2.48
CA GLY A 259 -20.16 2.88 2.62
C GLY A 259 -20.97 2.82 1.33
N ASP A 260 -21.61 3.93 0.97
CA ASP A 260 -22.53 4.05 -0.18
C ASP A 260 -21.86 4.57 -1.46
N LEU A 261 -20.52 4.60 -1.52
CA LEU A 261 -19.75 5.12 -2.64
C LEU A 261 -20.02 4.31 -3.91
N LYS A 262 -20.56 4.98 -4.95
CA LYS A 262 -20.90 4.32 -6.21
C LYS A 262 -19.72 4.30 -7.18
N PHE A 263 -19.68 3.28 -8.03
CA PHE A 263 -18.58 3.11 -8.99
C PHE A 263 -18.46 4.31 -9.94
N ASN A 264 -19.59 4.88 -10.40
CA ASN A 264 -19.55 6.04 -11.28
C ASN A 264 -18.87 7.26 -10.65
N GLU A 265 -19.03 7.50 -9.34
CA GLU A 265 -18.36 8.60 -8.62
C GLU A 265 -16.83 8.39 -8.56
N VAL A 266 -16.42 7.13 -8.52
CA VAL A 266 -15.01 6.74 -8.60
C VAL A 266 -14.46 6.97 -10.00
N LEU A 267 -15.20 6.59 -11.04
CA LEU A 267 -14.83 6.84 -12.43
C LEU A 267 -14.80 8.34 -12.77
N ASP A 268 -15.64 9.15 -12.15
CA ASP A 268 -15.60 10.61 -12.27
C ASP A 268 -14.30 11.19 -11.71
N THR A 269 -13.68 10.51 -10.75
CA THR A 269 -12.37 10.90 -10.22
C THR A 269 -11.23 10.51 -11.15
N VAL A 270 -11.33 9.36 -11.81
CA VAL A 270 -10.38 8.96 -12.88
C VAL A 270 -10.43 9.99 -14.03
N ASP A 271 -11.64 10.36 -14.48
CA ASP A 271 -11.86 11.37 -15.51
C ASP A 271 -11.30 12.74 -15.11
N GLU A 272 -11.55 13.18 -13.87
CA GLU A 272 -11.03 14.46 -13.36
C GLU A 272 -9.50 14.50 -13.37
N ILE A 273 -8.85 13.45 -12.87
CA ILE A 273 -7.39 13.34 -12.89
C ILE A 273 -6.91 13.39 -14.33
N ALA A 274 -7.45 12.57 -15.22
CA ALA A 274 -7.05 12.52 -16.62
C ALA A 274 -7.12 13.88 -17.34
N LYS A 275 -8.21 14.64 -17.12
CA LYS A 275 -8.38 15.99 -17.65
C LYS A 275 -7.36 16.99 -17.12
N ILE A 276 -6.95 16.86 -15.86
CA ILE A 276 -5.96 17.75 -15.23
C ILE A 276 -4.55 17.42 -15.72
N LEU A 277 -4.25 16.15 -15.99
CA LEU A 277 -2.93 15.75 -16.46
C LEU A 277 -2.64 16.26 -17.88
N ASP A 278 -3.65 16.67 -18.65
CA ASP A 278 -3.52 17.18 -20.03
C ASP A 278 -2.52 16.34 -20.84
N LEU A 279 -2.80 15.03 -20.85
CA LEU A 279 -2.08 14.01 -21.61
C LEU A 279 -2.70 13.87 -22.99
#